data_AF-A0AAV8GPR3-F1
#
_entry.id   AF-A0AAV8GPR3-F1
#
_cell.length_a   1.000
_cell.length_b   1.000
_cell.length_c   1.000
_cell.angle_alpha   90.00
_cell.angle_beta   90.00
_cell.angle_gamma   90.00
#
_symmetry.space_group_name_H-M   'P 1'
#
loop_
_entity.id
_entity.type
_entity.pdbx_description
1 polymer ?
#
loop_
_entity_poly.entity_id
_entity_poly.type
_entity_poly.pdbx_seq_one_letter_code
_entity_poly.pdbx_strand_id
1 'polypeptide(L)'
;MDGYNSSLPGSQIRLPICPNNSYCCIICCFFVLICVNLGKERTEVSKARWVEEIGMAQVIEKKGSLWVTTGVIRNGNLYCHIEEIGYLAQIGALVLLDEVDNVMGLKDIFTKCADRRYGCTWEFFEAYRHLKSLGYIVGRHGQPWSTKHDNLKPNSDFTADTGFIADRIEELQIGAANLMFDIHRPNSKFKKTDPGAPSFIICLVGDWPPRREEVEYLEEKCKLVPLKFCHVNHGDVRFFSFPKVSLPVLP
;
A
#
# COMPACT_ATOMS: atom_id res chain seq x y z
N MET A 1 8.16 39.90 -44.62
CA MET A 1 9.21 38.91 -44.33
C MET A 1 9.32 38.80 -42.83
N ASP A 2 8.42 37.99 -42.26
CA ASP A 2 8.63 36.92 -41.26
C ASP A 2 9.65 37.22 -40.13
N GLY A 3 9.36 37.20 -38.83
CA GLY A 3 8.40 36.40 -38.08
C GLY A 3 9.11 35.18 -37.47
N TYR A 4 9.49 35.22 -36.18
CA TYR A 4 9.75 34.02 -35.37
C TYR A 4 9.45 34.30 -33.88
N ASN A 5 8.20 34.01 -33.50
CA ASN A 5 7.83 33.61 -32.14
C ASN A 5 8.13 32.11 -32.01
N SER A 6 8.93 31.69 -31.04
CA SER A 6 9.09 30.29 -30.67
C SER A 6 8.35 30.02 -29.35
N SER A 7 7.05 29.80 -29.48
CA SER A 7 6.25 29.08 -28.49
C SER A 7 6.72 27.62 -28.44
N LEU A 8 7.15 27.15 -27.26
CA LEU A 8 7.38 25.74 -26.98
C LEU A 8 6.06 24.97 -27.13
N PRO A 9 6.02 23.80 -27.79
CA PRO A 9 4.80 23.03 -27.92
C PRO A 9 4.46 22.37 -26.58
N GLY A 10 3.26 22.65 -26.07
CA GLY A 10 2.67 21.90 -24.98
C GLY A 10 2.61 20.43 -25.34
N SER A 11 3.27 19.59 -24.54
CA SER A 11 3.18 18.14 -24.61
C SER A 11 1.74 17.71 -24.28
N GLN A 12 0.90 17.57 -25.30
CA GLN A 12 -0.37 16.87 -25.18
C GLN A 12 -0.09 15.42 -24.83
N ILE A 13 -0.31 15.07 -23.55
CA ILE A 13 -0.40 13.68 -23.11
C ILE A 13 -1.60 13.06 -23.84
N ARG A 14 -1.34 12.24 -24.87
CA ARG A 14 -2.39 11.43 -25.48
C ARG A 14 -2.81 10.35 -24.49
N LEU A 15 -4.03 10.47 -23.98
CA LEU A 15 -4.68 9.43 -23.20
C LEU A 15 -4.88 8.18 -24.09
N PRO A 16 -4.66 6.96 -23.58
CA PRO A 16 -4.98 5.75 -24.32
C PRO A 16 -6.49 5.66 -24.55
N ILE A 17 -6.88 5.47 -25.81
CA ILE A 17 -8.27 5.24 -26.20
C ILE A 17 -8.62 3.79 -25.80
N CYS A 18 -9.49 3.62 -24.80
CA CYS A 18 -9.95 2.29 -24.38
C CYS A 18 -11.12 1.81 -25.27
N PRO A 19 -11.05 0.59 -25.83
CA PRO A 19 -12.17 0.00 -26.55
C PRO A 19 -13.20 -0.57 -25.56
N ASN A 20 -14.46 -0.18 -25.77
CA ASN A 20 -15.72 -0.65 -25.19
C ASN A 20 -15.69 -1.85 -24.21
N ASN A 21 -15.86 -1.58 -22.90
CA ASN A 21 -16.71 -2.38 -22.01
C ASN A 21 -17.06 -1.61 -20.72
N SER A 22 -18.28 -1.78 -20.18
CA SER A 22 -18.89 -0.92 -19.15
C SER A 22 -18.18 -0.84 -17.79
N TYR A 23 -17.21 -1.73 -17.52
CA TYR A 23 -16.36 -1.69 -16.33
C TYR A 23 -15.17 -0.71 -16.45
N CYS A 24 -14.94 -0.18 -17.65
CA CYS A 24 -13.84 0.74 -17.93
C CYS A 24 -14.07 2.15 -17.37
N CYS A 25 -15.32 2.59 -17.16
CA CYS A 25 -15.60 3.94 -16.66
C CYS A 25 -15.10 4.18 -15.23
N ILE A 26 -15.13 3.20 -14.32
CA ILE A 26 -14.71 3.43 -12.92
C ILE A 26 -13.19 3.46 -12.81
N ILE A 27 -12.48 2.55 -13.50
CA ILE A 27 -11.02 2.52 -13.51
C ILE A 27 -10.48 3.72 -14.29
N CYS A 28 -11.08 4.07 -15.42
CA CYS A 28 -10.71 5.26 -16.18
C CYS A 28 -11.02 6.53 -15.39
N CYS A 29 -12.14 6.62 -14.65
CA CYS A 29 -12.38 7.77 -13.76
C CYS A 29 -11.42 7.81 -12.56
N PHE A 30 -10.97 6.69 -11.99
CA PHE A 30 -9.96 6.70 -10.92
C PHE A 30 -8.57 7.07 -11.44
N PHE A 31 -8.17 6.54 -12.60
CA PHE A 31 -6.90 6.91 -13.25
C PHE A 31 -6.94 8.36 -13.73
N VAL A 32 -8.03 8.80 -14.33
CA VAL A 32 -8.25 10.21 -14.70
C VAL A 32 -8.34 11.07 -13.45
N LEU A 33 -8.92 10.63 -12.32
CA LEU A 33 -8.91 11.40 -11.08
C LEU A 33 -7.49 11.50 -10.50
N ILE A 34 -6.68 10.43 -10.56
CA ILE A 34 -5.27 10.46 -10.16
C ILE A 34 -4.47 11.38 -11.09
N CYS A 35 -4.63 11.27 -12.41
CA CYS A 35 -3.96 12.09 -13.42
C CYS A 35 -4.43 13.57 -13.40
N VAL A 36 -5.71 13.84 -13.18
CA VAL A 36 -6.28 15.20 -13.05
C VAL A 36 -5.84 15.84 -11.74
N ASN A 37 -5.64 15.06 -10.67
CA ASN A 37 -5.09 15.57 -9.40
C ASN A 37 -3.56 15.74 -9.41
N LEU A 38 -2.84 15.20 -10.40
CA LEU A 38 -1.40 15.44 -10.58
C LEU A 38 -1.09 16.82 -11.20
N GLY A 39 -2.09 17.51 -11.77
CA GLY A 39 -1.92 18.79 -12.46
C GLY A 39 -2.67 19.99 -11.86
N LYS A 40 -3.32 19.84 -10.69
CA LYS A 40 -4.06 20.92 -10.03
C LYS A 40 -3.39 21.17 -8.67
N GLU A 41 -2.96 22.42 -8.41
CA GLU A 41 -2.48 22.82 -7.08
C GLU A 41 -3.50 22.36 -6.03
N ARG A 42 -3.10 21.42 -5.18
CA ARG A 42 -3.96 20.96 -4.09
C ARG A 42 -4.06 22.09 -3.08
N THR A 43 -5.21 22.75 -3.06
CA THR A 43 -5.56 23.71 -2.00
C THR A 43 -5.81 23.02 -0.66
N GLU A 44 -5.92 21.69 -0.63
CA GLU A 44 -6.25 20.90 0.56
C GLU A 44 -5.36 19.67 0.68
N VAL A 45 -4.22 19.82 1.38
CA VAL A 45 -3.29 18.72 1.68
C VAL A 45 -3.58 18.20 3.08
N SER A 46 -3.59 16.87 3.24
CA SER A 46 -3.79 16.26 4.56
C SER A 46 -2.53 16.38 5.42
N LYS A 47 -2.67 16.29 6.73
CA LYS A 47 -1.52 16.30 7.65
C LYS A 47 -1.57 15.10 8.57
N ALA A 48 -0.40 14.52 8.83
CA ALA A 48 -0.23 13.52 9.85
C ALA A 48 1.00 13.83 10.70
N ARG A 49 0.95 13.47 11.97
CA ARG A 49 2.07 13.60 12.91
C ARG A 49 2.69 12.23 13.12
N TRP A 50 4.01 12.14 12.94
CA TRP A 50 4.77 10.94 13.21
C TRP A 50 4.80 10.65 14.72
N VAL A 51 4.62 9.39 15.10
CA VAL A 51 4.70 8.91 16.48
C VAL A 51 5.77 7.83 16.51
N GLU A 52 6.96 8.17 17.01
CA GLU A 52 8.16 7.34 16.93
C GLU A 52 7.98 6.03 17.72
N GLU A 53 7.28 6.07 18.85
CA GLU A 53 7.11 4.95 19.78
C GLU A 53 6.34 3.77 19.17
N ILE A 54 5.47 4.04 18.20
CA ILE A 54 4.65 3.02 17.52
C ILE A 54 5.04 2.84 16.05
N GLY A 55 5.96 3.64 15.53
CA GLY A 55 6.39 3.58 14.13
C GLY A 55 5.28 3.89 13.12
N MET A 56 4.32 4.75 13.48
CA MET A 56 3.18 5.13 12.63
C MET A 56 2.92 6.63 12.70
N ALA A 57 2.19 7.16 11.72
CA ALA A 57 1.75 8.55 11.74
C ALA A 57 0.25 8.66 12.06
N GLN A 58 -0.10 9.47 13.05
CA GLN A 58 -1.49 9.81 13.35
C GLN A 58 -2.00 10.88 12.38
N VAL A 59 -3.10 10.63 11.69
CA VAL A 59 -3.71 11.59 10.77
C VAL A 59 -4.48 12.65 11.57
N ILE A 60 -3.95 13.88 11.59
CA ILE A 60 -4.52 15.02 12.32
C ILE A 60 -5.51 15.82 11.47
N GLU A 61 -5.27 15.90 10.15
CA GLU A 61 -6.13 16.62 9.21
C GLU A 61 -6.39 15.76 7.98
N LYS A 62 -7.67 15.45 7.71
CA LYS A 62 -8.10 14.59 6.62
C LYS A 62 -8.68 15.42 5.49
N LYS A 63 -8.06 15.36 4.31
CA LYS A 63 -8.57 15.96 3.08
C LYS A 63 -8.78 14.91 2.00
N GLY A 64 -9.88 15.01 1.27
CA GLY A 64 -10.26 14.06 0.21
C GLY A 64 -10.77 12.70 0.70
N SER A 65 -11.03 11.79 -0.25
CA SER A 65 -11.67 10.49 -0.01
C SER A 65 -10.69 9.31 0.17
N LEU A 66 -9.38 9.55 0.05
CA LEU A 66 -8.34 8.51 0.17
C LEU A 66 -8.35 7.81 1.54
N TRP A 67 -8.85 8.49 2.57
CA TRP A 67 -8.94 7.99 3.95
C TRP A 67 -9.98 6.89 4.15
N VAL A 68 -10.82 6.60 3.16
CA VAL A 68 -11.73 5.45 3.20
C VAL A 68 -10.92 4.14 3.09
N THR A 69 -9.88 4.14 2.25
CA THR A 69 -9.12 2.93 1.86
C THR A 69 -7.65 2.94 2.29
N THR A 70 -7.23 3.97 3.04
CA THR A 70 -5.86 4.12 3.54
C THR A 70 -5.85 4.32 5.05
N GLY A 71 -4.82 3.79 5.71
CA GLY A 71 -4.64 3.82 7.16
C GLY A 71 -5.42 2.73 7.90
N VAL A 72 -5.18 2.65 9.20
CA VAL A 72 -5.85 1.76 10.15
C VAL A 72 -6.47 2.56 11.28
N ILE A 73 -7.60 2.09 11.81
CA ILE A 73 -8.26 2.75 12.94
C ILE A 73 -7.82 2.05 14.24
N ARG A 74 -7.22 2.81 15.15
CA ARG A 74 -6.83 2.38 16.49
C ARG A 74 -7.42 3.34 17.50
N ASN A 75 -8.23 2.85 18.44
CA ASN A 75 -8.83 3.66 19.49
C ASN A 75 -9.56 4.91 18.95
N GLY A 76 -10.27 4.77 17.83
CA GLY A 76 -10.99 5.86 17.17
C GLY A 76 -10.12 6.82 16.34
N ASN A 77 -8.80 6.75 16.48
CA ASN A 77 -7.85 7.55 15.73
C ASN A 77 -7.41 6.82 14.45
N LEU A 78 -7.10 7.58 13.40
CA LEU A 78 -6.60 7.05 12.14
C LEU A 78 -5.08 7.15 12.14
N TYR A 79 -4.42 6.02 11.93
CA TYR A 79 -2.98 5.92 11.80
C TYR A 79 -2.61 5.40 10.41
N CYS A 80 -1.43 5.78 9.93
CA CYS A 80 -0.88 5.30 8.69
C CYS A 80 0.50 4.69 8.93
N HIS A 81 0.74 3.58 8.24
CA HIS A 81 2.05 2.96 8.18
C HIS A 81 3.01 3.77 7.30
N ILE A 82 4.31 3.56 7.46
CA ILE A 82 5.34 4.35 6.78
C ILE A 82 5.26 4.24 5.25
N GLU A 83 4.92 3.08 4.69
CA GLU A 83 4.71 2.92 3.24
C GLU A 83 3.51 3.69 2.72
N GLU A 84 2.44 3.81 3.51
CA GLU A 84 1.27 4.60 3.17
C GLU A 84 1.60 6.09 3.17
N ILE A 85 2.37 6.53 4.17
CA ILE A 85 2.87 7.90 4.29
C ILE A 85 3.82 8.24 3.14
N GLY A 86 4.77 7.36 2.82
CA GLY A 86 5.70 7.52 1.70
C GLY A 86 4.97 7.72 0.38
N TYR A 87 3.92 6.92 0.13
CA TYR A 87 3.12 7.04 -1.09
C TYR A 87 2.33 8.35 -1.11
N LEU A 88 1.61 8.67 -0.03
CA LEU A 88 0.78 9.88 0.04
C LEU A 88 1.62 11.16 -0.04
N ALA A 89 2.78 11.19 0.61
CA ALA A 89 3.71 12.31 0.53
C ALA A 89 4.28 12.45 -0.90
N GLN A 90 4.66 11.34 -1.54
CA GLN A 90 5.20 11.35 -2.91
C GLN A 90 4.20 11.92 -3.92
N ILE A 91 2.91 11.62 -3.77
CA ILE A 91 1.86 12.19 -4.65
C ILE A 91 1.34 13.56 -4.16
N GLY A 92 1.97 14.17 -3.16
CA GLY A 92 1.58 15.47 -2.59
C GLY A 92 0.21 15.47 -1.89
N ALA A 93 -0.26 14.34 -1.37
CA ALA A 93 -1.56 14.20 -0.70
C ALA A 93 -1.47 14.42 0.81
N LEU A 94 -0.27 14.31 1.37
CA LEU A 94 -0.01 14.40 2.78
C LEU A 94 1.31 15.12 3.07
N VAL A 95 1.26 16.01 4.06
CA VAL A 95 2.42 16.55 4.74
C VAL A 95 2.61 15.78 6.04
N LEU A 96 3.79 15.20 6.24
CA LEU A 96 4.16 14.56 7.49
C LEU A 96 4.83 15.60 8.40
N LEU A 97 4.38 15.64 9.65
CA LEU A 97 4.94 16.46 10.72
C LEU A 97 5.74 15.56 11.68
N ASP A 98 6.82 16.08 12.24
CA ASP A 98 7.52 15.47 13.37
C ASP A 98 6.78 15.73 14.70
N GLU A 99 7.39 15.29 15.82
CA GLU A 99 6.83 15.44 17.17
C GLU A 99 6.66 16.90 17.60
N VAL A 100 7.42 17.83 17.00
CA VAL A 100 7.44 19.27 17.30
C VAL A 100 6.72 20.06 16.21
N ASP A 101 5.91 19.39 15.38
CA ASP A 101 5.13 19.96 14.28
C ASP A 101 5.95 20.58 13.13
N ASN A 102 7.22 20.21 12.95
CA ASN A 102 7.99 20.59 11.77
C ASN A 102 7.68 19.67 10.59
N VAL A 103 7.69 20.23 9.39
CA VAL A 103 7.46 19.47 8.15
C VAL A 103 8.66 18.58 7.84
N MET A 104 8.41 17.28 7.66
CA MET A 104 9.41 16.30 7.25
C MET A 104 9.55 16.26 5.72
N GLY A 105 10.79 16.26 5.23
CA GLY A 105 11.08 16.18 3.81
C GLY A 105 10.87 14.76 3.25
N LEU A 106 10.60 14.66 1.93
CA LEU A 106 10.46 13.35 1.25
C LEU A 106 11.67 12.44 1.46
N LYS A 107 12.88 13.02 1.51
CA LYS A 107 14.11 12.27 1.75
C LYS A 107 14.05 11.55 3.10
N ASP A 108 13.66 12.24 4.15
CA ASP A 108 13.61 11.69 5.51
C ASP A 108 12.49 10.64 5.62
N ILE A 109 11.35 10.88 4.97
CA ILE A 109 10.25 9.90 4.85
C ILE A 109 10.75 8.61 4.17
N PHE A 110 11.49 8.71 3.06
CA PHE A 110 12.03 7.54 2.38
C PHE A 110 13.16 6.86 3.17
N THR A 111 13.96 7.62 3.92
CA THR A 111 14.90 7.04 4.88
C THR A 111 14.16 6.21 5.92
N LYS A 112 13.02 6.69 6.45
CA LYS A 112 12.15 5.89 7.32
C LYS A 112 11.52 4.69 6.61
N CYS A 113 11.12 4.79 5.34
CA CYS A 113 10.60 3.64 4.57
C CYS A 113 11.64 2.50 4.43
N ALA A 114 12.92 2.84 4.36
CA ALA A 114 14.02 1.89 4.28
C ALA A 114 14.47 1.35 5.65
N ASP A 115 13.98 1.93 6.75
CA ASP A 115 14.30 1.50 8.11
C ASP A 115 13.37 0.35 8.54
N ARG A 116 13.97 -0.83 8.67
CA ARG A 116 13.26 -2.07 9.02
C ARG A 116 12.55 -2.01 10.38
N ARG A 117 12.94 -1.09 11.27
CA ARG A 117 12.34 -0.92 12.60
C ARG A 117 10.87 -0.51 12.54
N TYR A 118 10.41 0.09 11.44
CA TYR A 118 9.00 0.46 11.25
C TYR A 118 8.20 -0.61 10.49
N GLY A 119 8.78 -1.82 10.38
CA GLY A 119 8.15 -2.95 9.73
C GLY A 119 7.91 -2.75 8.24
N CYS A 120 8.83 -2.05 7.58
CA CYS A 120 8.82 -1.81 6.13
C CYS A 120 10.23 -2.05 5.58
N THR A 121 10.31 -2.42 4.31
CA THR A 121 11.55 -2.36 3.54
C THR A 121 11.32 -1.51 2.29
N TRP A 122 12.39 -1.19 1.58
CA TRP A 122 12.25 -0.44 0.33
C TRP A 122 11.42 -1.22 -0.71
N GLU A 123 11.61 -2.53 -0.80
CA GLU A 123 10.84 -3.44 -1.66
C GLU A 123 9.37 -3.47 -1.24
N PHE A 124 9.12 -3.43 0.08
CA PHE A 124 7.78 -3.38 0.64
C PHE A 124 7.03 -2.11 0.21
N PHE A 125 7.72 -0.97 0.29
CA PHE A 125 7.22 0.32 -0.17
C PHE A 125 6.97 0.34 -1.69
N GLU A 126 7.91 -0.16 -2.50
CA GLU A 126 7.78 -0.20 -3.96
C GLU A 126 6.59 -1.04 -4.42
N ALA A 127 6.39 -2.22 -3.81
CA ALA A 127 5.22 -3.05 -4.07
C ALA A 127 3.91 -2.35 -3.69
N TYR A 128 3.87 -1.72 -2.49
CA TYR A 128 2.72 -0.93 -2.04
C TYR A 128 2.40 0.21 -3.02
N ARG A 129 3.41 1.02 -3.38
CA ARG A 129 3.32 2.14 -4.33
C ARG A 129 2.75 1.67 -5.65
N HIS A 130 3.27 0.56 -6.19
CA HIS A 130 2.80 0.01 -7.44
C HIS A 130 1.31 -0.39 -7.36
N LEU A 131 0.92 -1.18 -6.36
CA LEU A 131 -0.47 -1.63 -6.17
C LEU A 131 -1.45 -0.46 -5.96
N LYS A 132 -1.05 0.54 -5.16
CA LYS A 132 -1.88 1.74 -4.94
C LYS A 132 -2.03 2.58 -6.19
N SER A 133 -0.99 2.71 -7.02
CA SER A 133 -1.09 3.46 -8.28
C SER A 133 -2.06 2.81 -9.28
N LEU A 134 -2.26 1.49 -9.19
CA LEU A 134 -3.28 0.76 -9.94
C LEU A 134 -4.70 0.87 -9.35
N GLY A 135 -4.87 1.55 -8.21
CA GLY A 135 -6.15 1.78 -7.56
C GLY A 135 -6.60 0.69 -6.59
N TYR A 136 -5.78 -0.33 -6.32
CA TYR A 136 -6.10 -1.36 -5.34
C TYR A 136 -6.19 -0.77 -3.92
N ILE A 137 -6.98 -1.43 -3.09
CA ILE A 137 -7.00 -1.22 -1.65
C ILE A 137 -6.02 -2.23 -1.06
N VAL A 138 -5.01 -1.72 -0.35
CA VAL A 138 -3.86 -2.50 0.11
C VAL A 138 -3.81 -2.39 1.62
N GLY A 139 -3.96 -3.50 2.33
CA GLY A 139 -3.76 -3.58 3.78
C GLY A 139 -2.64 -4.54 4.12
N ARG A 140 -1.95 -4.34 5.24
CA ARG A 140 -0.92 -5.29 5.72
C ARG A 140 -1.58 -6.63 6.09
N HIS A 141 -1.00 -7.72 5.61
CA HIS A 141 -1.49 -9.06 5.87
C HIS A 141 -1.44 -9.38 7.37
N GLY A 142 -2.50 -10.01 7.90
CA GLY A 142 -2.57 -10.39 9.32
C GLY A 142 -2.73 -9.21 10.29
N GLN A 143 -2.93 -7.99 9.78
CA GLN A 143 -3.20 -6.81 10.58
C GLN A 143 -4.64 -6.30 10.39
N PRO A 144 -5.43 -6.17 11.47
CA PRO A 144 -6.81 -5.73 11.34
C PRO A 144 -6.89 -4.25 10.92
N TRP A 145 -7.83 -3.92 10.04
CA TRP A 145 -8.08 -2.54 9.59
C TRP A 145 -8.63 -1.61 10.68
N SER A 146 -9.30 -2.18 11.69
CA SER A 146 -9.82 -1.46 12.84
C SER A 146 -9.77 -2.34 14.09
N THR A 147 -9.31 -1.78 15.20
CA THR A 147 -9.46 -2.38 16.52
C THR A 147 -10.34 -1.47 17.36
N LYS A 148 -11.33 -2.07 18.06
CA LYS A 148 -12.09 -1.37 19.10
C LYS A 148 -11.34 -1.51 20.42
N HIS A 149 -11.62 -0.60 21.34
CA HIS A 149 -11.18 -0.70 22.73
C HIS A 149 -11.87 -1.94 23.32
N ASP A 150 -11.19 -3.08 23.37
CA ASP A 150 -11.60 -4.12 24.30
C ASP A 150 -11.35 -3.57 25.71
N ASN A 151 -12.26 -3.84 26.64
CA ASN A 151 -12.13 -3.46 28.06
C ASN A 151 -11.03 -4.30 28.75
N LEU A 152 -9.83 -4.32 28.18
CA LEU A 152 -8.64 -4.81 28.84
C LEU A 152 -8.05 -3.65 29.63
N LYS A 153 -7.65 -3.97 30.85
CA LYS A 153 -7.31 -3.05 31.95
C LYS A 153 -6.31 -1.95 31.54
N PRO A 154 -6.29 -0.78 32.21
CA PRO A 154 -5.54 0.43 31.80
C PRO A 154 -4.01 0.32 31.84
N ASN A 155 -3.42 -0.87 31.85
CA ASN A 155 -1.99 -1.10 32.02
C ASN A 155 -1.33 -1.86 30.85
N SER A 156 -2.02 -2.09 29.72
CA SER A 156 -1.32 -2.50 28.50
C SER A 156 -0.77 -1.25 27.82
N ASP A 157 0.39 -0.87 28.32
CA ASP A 157 1.29 0.14 27.81
C ASP A 157 1.42 0.00 26.27
N PHE A 158 1.14 1.08 25.55
CA PHE A 158 1.30 1.18 24.08
C PHE A 158 2.76 0.90 23.61
N THR A 159 3.69 0.83 24.57
CA THR A 159 5.14 0.64 24.41
C THR A 159 5.55 -0.81 24.13
N ALA A 160 4.66 -1.79 24.31
CA ALA A 160 4.94 -3.19 23.98
C ALA A 160 4.85 -3.50 22.46
N ASP A 161 4.26 -2.59 21.66
CA ASP A 161 3.85 -2.88 20.28
C ASP A 161 4.97 -2.68 19.24
N THR A 162 6.02 -1.91 19.54
CA THR A 162 7.15 -1.71 18.61
C THR A 162 8.02 -2.96 18.48
N GLY A 163 8.23 -3.69 19.59
CA GLY A 163 8.80 -5.05 19.53
C GLY A 163 7.85 -6.03 18.83
N PHE A 164 6.55 -5.90 19.08
CA PHE A 164 5.51 -6.74 18.49
C PHE A 164 5.40 -6.64 16.96
N ILE A 165 5.67 -5.47 16.34
CA ILE A 165 5.65 -5.32 14.87
C ILE A 165 6.85 -6.00 14.21
N ALA A 166 8.05 -5.86 14.77
CA ALA A 166 9.25 -6.56 14.28
C ALA A 166 9.11 -8.08 14.47
N ASP A 167 8.65 -8.51 15.64
CA ASP A 167 8.44 -9.92 15.98
C ASP A 167 7.39 -10.59 15.06
N ARG A 168 6.30 -9.89 14.70
CA ARG A 168 5.28 -10.45 13.78
C ARG A 168 5.71 -10.51 12.33
N ILE A 169 6.70 -9.72 11.89
CA ILE A 169 7.28 -9.84 10.55
C ILE A 169 8.09 -11.12 10.43
N GLU A 170 8.77 -11.53 11.50
CA GLU A 170 9.49 -12.81 11.55
C GLU A 170 8.52 -14.00 11.54
N GLU A 171 7.37 -13.91 12.23
CA GLU A 171 6.33 -14.96 12.21
C GLU A 171 5.66 -15.16 10.84
N LEU A 172 5.65 -14.13 9.99
CA LEU A 172 5.05 -14.17 8.65
C LEU A 172 6.06 -14.52 7.54
N GLN A 173 7.33 -14.69 7.90
CA GLN A 173 8.41 -15.05 7.01
C GLN A 173 8.60 -16.58 6.99
N ILE A 174 8.59 -17.17 5.79
CA ILE A 174 8.93 -18.58 5.56
C ILE A 174 10.08 -18.60 4.55
N GLY A 175 11.27 -18.90 5.03
CA GLY A 175 12.48 -18.85 4.21
C GLY A 175 12.70 -17.45 3.62
N ALA A 176 12.71 -17.36 2.29
CA ALA A 176 12.86 -16.10 1.55
C ALA A 176 11.52 -15.39 1.23
N ALA A 177 10.39 -15.94 1.67
CA ALA A 177 9.05 -15.50 1.31
C ALA A 177 8.32 -14.86 2.50
N ASN A 178 7.67 -13.71 2.31
CA ASN A 178 6.96 -12.99 3.39
C ASN A 178 5.55 -12.57 2.93
N LEU A 179 4.50 -12.94 3.68
CA LEU A 179 3.14 -12.49 3.38
C LEU A 179 2.98 -11.01 3.76
N MET A 180 2.84 -10.14 2.75
CA MET A 180 2.88 -8.69 2.94
C MET A 180 1.51 -8.06 3.05
N PHE A 181 0.64 -8.34 2.07
CA PHE A 181 -0.55 -7.53 1.84
C PHE A 181 -1.79 -8.36 1.51
N ASP A 182 -2.89 -7.94 2.11
CA ASP A 182 -4.25 -8.29 1.71
C ASP A 182 -4.73 -7.27 0.67
N ILE A 183 -5.02 -7.74 -0.55
CA ILE A 183 -5.41 -6.88 -1.67
C ILE A 183 -6.89 -6.98 -1.95
N HIS A 184 -7.58 -5.84 -1.87
CA HIS A 184 -8.97 -5.73 -2.30
C HIS A 184 -9.06 -4.91 -3.59
N ARG A 185 -9.99 -5.30 -4.46
CA ARG A 185 -10.31 -4.53 -5.67
C ARG A 185 -10.83 -3.13 -5.30
N PRO A 186 -10.67 -2.14 -6.20
CA PRO A 186 -11.28 -0.83 -6.02
C PRO A 186 -12.78 -0.96 -5.71
N ASN A 187 -13.21 -0.47 -4.54
CA ASN A 187 -14.59 -0.58 -4.08
C ASN A 187 -15.01 0.71 -3.37
N SER A 188 -16.00 1.41 -3.93
CA SER A 188 -16.52 2.65 -3.35
C SER A 188 -17.28 2.46 -2.04
N LYS A 189 -17.68 1.22 -1.73
CA LYS A 189 -18.39 0.84 -0.49
C LYS A 189 -17.47 0.17 0.53
N PHE A 190 -16.16 0.19 0.33
CA PHE A 190 -15.20 -0.40 1.26
C PHE A 190 -15.35 0.21 2.67
N LYS A 191 -15.31 -0.65 3.69
CA LYS A 191 -15.36 -0.25 5.10
C LYS A 191 -14.21 -0.90 5.85
N LYS A 192 -13.42 -0.11 6.59
CA LYS A 192 -12.35 -0.63 7.45
C LYS A 192 -12.87 -1.56 8.55
N THR A 193 -14.10 -1.36 9.01
CA THR A 193 -14.72 -2.22 10.04
C THR A 193 -15.20 -3.56 9.49
N ASP A 194 -15.37 -3.65 8.17
CA ASP A 194 -15.84 -4.84 7.47
C ASP A 194 -15.24 -4.84 6.05
N PRO A 195 -13.93 -5.16 5.93
CA PRO A 195 -13.21 -5.08 4.66
C PRO A 195 -13.62 -6.18 3.68
N GLY A 196 -14.35 -7.20 4.14
CA GLY A 196 -14.60 -8.44 3.41
C GLY A 196 -13.33 -9.27 3.22
N ALA A 197 -13.43 -10.34 2.43
CA ALA A 197 -12.27 -11.16 2.08
C ALA A 197 -11.36 -10.44 1.06
N PRO A 198 -10.03 -10.59 1.16
CA PRO A 198 -9.12 -10.10 0.12
C PRO A 198 -9.40 -10.81 -1.21
N SER A 199 -9.20 -10.09 -2.31
CA SER A 199 -9.24 -10.65 -3.67
C SER A 199 -8.04 -11.54 -3.96
N PHE A 200 -6.89 -11.21 -3.39
CA PHE A 200 -5.68 -12.03 -3.36
C PHE A 200 -4.73 -11.53 -2.28
N ILE A 201 -3.78 -12.37 -1.88
CA ILE A 201 -2.69 -12.03 -0.94
C ILE A 201 -1.40 -11.87 -1.75
N ILE A 202 -0.59 -10.86 -1.41
CA ILE A 202 0.75 -10.66 -1.96
C ILE A 202 1.80 -11.22 -1.00
N CYS A 203 2.67 -12.05 -1.53
CA CYS A 203 3.88 -12.54 -0.88
C CYS A 203 5.12 -11.93 -1.52
N LEU A 204 5.97 -11.24 -0.75
CA LEU A 204 7.28 -10.81 -1.23
C LEU A 204 8.17 -12.03 -1.39
N VAL A 205 8.93 -12.10 -2.47
CA VAL A 205 10.04 -13.05 -2.63
C VAL A 205 11.34 -12.29 -2.80
N GLY A 206 12.42 -12.86 -2.27
CA GLY A 206 13.78 -12.38 -2.52
C GLY A 206 14.29 -12.69 -3.94
N ASP A 207 15.59 -12.49 -4.15
CA ASP A 207 16.25 -12.66 -5.47
C ASP A 207 16.16 -14.08 -6.04
N TRP A 208 15.93 -15.07 -5.16
CA TRP A 208 15.78 -16.46 -5.55
C TRP A 208 14.31 -16.86 -5.58
N PRO A 209 13.88 -17.64 -6.59
CA PRO A 209 12.52 -18.13 -6.63
C PRO A 209 12.22 -18.98 -5.39
N PRO A 210 11.00 -18.90 -4.84
CA PRO A 210 10.61 -19.70 -3.68
C PRO A 210 10.68 -21.18 -4.04
N ARG A 211 11.06 -22.01 -3.06
CA ARG A 211 11.10 -23.45 -3.24
C ARG A 211 9.69 -24.00 -3.39
N ARG A 212 9.56 -25.15 -4.05
CA ARG A 212 8.26 -25.80 -4.24
C ARG A 212 7.54 -26.03 -2.92
N GLU A 213 8.27 -26.50 -1.91
CA GLU A 213 7.73 -26.80 -0.58
C GLU A 213 7.23 -25.53 0.12
N GLU A 214 7.94 -24.40 -0.06
CA GLU A 214 7.52 -23.10 0.48
C GLU A 214 6.25 -22.59 -0.19
N VAL A 215 6.15 -22.73 -1.52
CA VAL A 215 4.95 -22.36 -2.28
C VAL A 215 3.75 -23.21 -1.85
N GLU A 216 3.90 -24.54 -1.81
CA GLU A 216 2.84 -25.46 -1.41
C GLU A 216 2.35 -25.16 0.02
N TYR A 217 3.27 -24.89 0.95
CA TYR A 217 2.94 -24.51 2.33
C TYR A 217 2.19 -23.17 2.41
N LEU A 218 2.65 -22.15 1.68
CA LEU A 218 1.99 -20.83 1.66
C LEU A 218 0.60 -20.90 1.03
N GLU A 219 0.44 -21.65 -0.06
CA GLU A 219 -0.86 -21.89 -0.68
C GLU A 219 -1.80 -22.65 0.26
N GLU A 220 -1.28 -23.64 0.99
CA GLU A 220 -2.03 -24.37 2.01
C GLU A 220 -2.47 -23.45 3.17
N LYS A 221 -1.59 -22.57 3.64
CA LYS A 221 -1.90 -21.58 4.68
C LYS A 221 -2.95 -20.57 4.20
N CYS A 222 -2.93 -20.20 2.92
CA CYS A 222 -3.81 -19.18 2.35
C CYS A 222 -5.11 -19.72 1.73
N LYS A 223 -5.33 -21.06 1.69
CA LYS A 223 -6.37 -21.86 0.98
C LYS A 223 -7.69 -21.21 0.53
N LEU A 224 -8.18 -20.19 1.23
CA LEU A 224 -9.42 -19.48 0.91
C LEU A 224 -9.23 -18.25 0.01
N VAL A 225 -8.00 -17.77 -0.15
CA VAL A 225 -7.68 -16.54 -0.88
C VAL A 225 -6.52 -16.81 -1.84
N PRO A 226 -6.63 -16.41 -3.12
CA PRO A 226 -5.55 -16.61 -4.09
C PRO A 226 -4.23 -15.97 -3.65
N LEU A 227 -3.14 -16.72 -3.72
CA LEU A 227 -1.80 -16.22 -3.44
C LEU A 227 -1.12 -15.74 -4.73
N LYS A 228 -0.45 -14.59 -4.65
CA LYS A 228 0.43 -14.07 -5.69
C LYS A 228 1.78 -13.71 -5.09
N PHE A 229 2.82 -13.95 -5.86
CA PHE A 229 4.19 -13.62 -5.49
C PHE A 229 4.58 -12.30 -6.14
N CYS A 230 5.31 -11.47 -5.40
CA CYS A 230 5.82 -10.19 -5.81
C CYS A 230 7.34 -10.20 -5.69
N HIS A 231 8.02 -9.88 -6.78
CA HIS A 231 9.45 -9.67 -6.81
C HIS A 231 9.72 -8.22 -7.16
N VAL A 232 10.58 -7.57 -6.38
CA VAL A 232 10.97 -6.17 -6.59
C VAL A 232 12.47 -6.12 -6.85
N ASN A 233 12.86 -5.57 -7.99
CA ASN A 233 14.27 -5.47 -8.38
C ASN A 233 14.55 -4.09 -8.99
N HIS A 234 15.37 -3.27 -8.33
CA HIS A 234 15.76 -1.93 -8.81
C HIS A 234 14.58 -1.05 -9.30
N GLY A 235 13.42 -1.13 -8.63
CA GLY A 235 12.20 -0.37 -8.99
C GLY A 235 11.25 -1.05 -9.97
N ASP A 236 11.65 -2.20 -10.55
CA ASP A 236 10.73 -3.07 -11.28
C ASP A 236 9.95 -3.94 -10.30
N VAL A 237 8.62 -3.79 -10.29
CA VAL A 237 7.70 -4.63 -9.50
C VAL A 237 7.03 -5.64 -10.43
N ARG A 238 7.20 -6.93 -10.14
CA ARG A 238 6.63 -8.02 -10.94
C ARG A 238 5.79 -8.94 -10.08
N PHE A 239 4.61 -9.32 -10.60
CA PHE A 239 3.69 -10.24 -9.95
C PHE A 239 3.56 -11.53 -10.76
N PHE A 240 3.59 -12.67 -10.07
CA PHE A 240 3.38 -13.98 -10.68
C PHE A 240 2.63 -14.93 -9.73
N SER A 241 2.19 -16.06 -10.26
CA SER A 241 1.46 -17.09 -9.53
C SER A 241 1.80 -18.47 -10.08
N PHE A 242 1.73 -19.51 -9.26
CA PHE A 242 1.98 -20.89 -9.66
C PHE A 242 0.65 -21.65 -9.75
N PRO A 243 -0.03 -21.65 -10.92
CA PRO A 243 -1.28 -22.37 -11.04
C PRO A 243 -1.04 -23.87 -10.92
N LYS A 244 -1.84 -24.55 -10.10
CA LYS A 244 -1.89 -26.01 -10.09
C LYS A 244 -2.58 -26.49 -11.36
N VAL A 245 -1.85 -27.20 -12.21
CA VAL A 245 -2.37 -27.77 -13.47
C VAL A 245 -2.33 -29.29 -13.37
N SER A 246 -3.49 -29.94 -13.52
CA SER A 246 -3.58 -31.39 -13.69
C SER A 246 -3.43 -31.74 -15.17
N LEU A 247 -2.41 -32.52 -15.51
CA LEU A 247 -2.24 -33.01 -16.88
C LEU A 247 -3.24 -34.15 -17.16
N PRO A 248 -3.83 -34.22 -18.36
CA PRO A 248 -4.68 -35.35 -18.73
C PRO A 248 -3.85 -36.62 -18.76
N VAL A 249 -4.37 -37.71 -18.19
CA VAL A 249 -3.79 -39.03 -18.36
C VAL A 249 -4.22 -39.51 -19.74
N LEU A 250 -3.27 -39.71 -20.65
CA LEU A 250 -3.55 -40.28 -21.97
C LEU A 250 -3.91 -41.77 -21.82
N PRO A 251 -4.88 -42.27 -22.60
CA PRO A 251 -5.31 -43.68 -22.57
C PRO A 251 -4.21 -44.65 -23.04
#